data_AF-Q0B978-F1
#
_entry.id   AF-Q0B978-F1
#
_cell.length_a   1.000
_cell.length_b   1.000
_cell.length_c   1.000
_cell.angle_alpha   90.00
_cell.angle_beta   90.00
_cell.angle_gamma   90.00
#
_symmetry.space_group_name_H-M   'P 1'
#
loop_
_entity.id
_entity.type
_entity.pdbx_description
1 polymer ?
#
loop_
_entity_poly.entity_id
_entity_poly.type
_entity_poly.pdbx_seq_one_letter_code
_entity_poly.pdbx_strand_id
1 'polypeptide(L)'
;MRCIDWRRWFGSHTDRRTGLTPRLQENIVKSLVVTAAAAVLLAAPVLSFAQSARSPVTRAQVLQELYDLESVGYNPALGDVGNYPDDIMAAQERLAAKRLAEHKAVQSGYGPAGAGATESGVAAKPAL
;
A
#
# COMPACT_ATOMS: atom_id res chain seq x y z
N MET A 1 35.02 6.60 0.01
CA MET A 1 34.17 5.93 1.02
C MET A 1 34.70 4.53 1.26
N ARG A 2 35.27 4.26 2.44
CA ARG A 2 35.75 2.91 2.77
C ARG A 2 34.56 2.03 3.13
N CYS A 3 34.32 1.00 2.31
CA CYS A 3 33.35 -0.05 2.60
C CYS A 3 33.65 -0.64 3.97
N ILE A 4 32.60 -0.86 4.76
CA ILE A 4 32.68 -1.62 6.02
C ILE A 4 33.17 -3.01 5.62
N ASP A 5 34.43 -3.32 5.91
CA ASP A 5 35.07 -4.57 5.54
C ASP A 5 34.64 -5.66 6.52
N TRP A 6 33.41 -6.14 6.30
CA TRP A 6 32.77 -7.20 7.08
C TRP A 6 33.63 -8.47 7.14
N ARG A 7 34.45 -8.73 6.11
CA ARG A 7 35.29 -9.94 6.03
C ARG A 7 36.41 -9.93 7.07
N ARG A 8 36.99 -8.76 7.36
CA ARG A 8 38.06 -8.62 8.37
C ARG A 8 37.51 -8.68 9.80
N TRP A 9 36.31 -8.18 10.03
CA TRP A 9 35.65 -8.24 11.35
C TRP A 9 35.15 -9.67 11.67
N PHE A 10 34.63 -10.40 10.68
CA PHE A 10 34.13 -11.76 10.89
C PHE A 10 35.24 -12.83 10.96
N GLY A 11 36.37 -12.63 10.27
CA GLY A 11 37.42 -13.63 10.12
C GLY A 11 38.34 -13.84 11.33
N SER A 12 38.33 -12.97 12.35
CA SER A 12 39.29 -13.07 13.48
C SER A 12 38.80 -13.93 14.67
N HIS A 13 37.56 -14.44 14.64
CA HIS A 13 36.98 -15.16 15.78
C HIS A 13 36.96 -16.69 15.64
N THR A 14 37.38 -17.24 14.50
CA THR A 14 37.39 -18.68 14.27
C THR A 14 38.81 -19.22 14.18
N ASP A 15 39.59 -19.07 15.24
CA ASP A 15 40.70 -19.99 15.45
C ASP A 15 40.91 -20.28 16.94
N ARG A 16 40.47 -21.49 17.34
CA ARG A 16 40.97 -22.33 18.44
C ARG A 16 39.97 -23.44 18.75
N ARG A 17 40.05 -24.57 18.05
CA ARG A 17 39.51 -25.85 18.55
C ARG A 17 40.36 -27.04 18.11
N THR A 18 41.58 -27.09 18.60
CA THR A 18 42.33 -28.33 18.70
C THR A 18 41.96 -29.01 20.02
N GLY A 19 41.12 -30.05 19.98
CA GLY A 19 41.01 -31.05 21.05
C GLY A 19 39.76 -31.09 21.93
N LEU A 20 38.53 -31.04 21.39
CA LEU A 20 37.31 -31.33 22.17
C LEU A 20 36.67 -32.66 21.77
N THR A 21 36.28 -33.46 22.76
CA THR A 21 35.63 -34.77 22.62
C THR A 21 34.27 -34.67 21.90
N PRO A 22 33.82 -35.73 21.19
CA PRO A 22 32.65 -35.67 20.29
C PRO A 22 31.34 -35.28 21.00
N ARG A 23 31.20 -35.64 22.29
CA ARG A 23 30.04 -35.29 23.12
C ARG A 23 29.98 -33.81 23.49
N LEU A 24 31.13 -33.15 23.68
CA LEU A 24 31.17 -31.70 23.94
C LEU A 24 30.92 -30.91 22.65
N GLN A 25 31.40 -31.42 21.50
CA GLN A 25 31.22 -30.74 20.21
C GLN A 25 29.73 -30.58 19.86
N GLU A 26 28.90 -31.59 20.10
CA GLU A 26 27.46 -31.55 19.79
C GLU A 26 26.75 -30.43 20.55
N ASN A 27 26.94 -30.36 21.87
CA ASN A 27 26.26 -29.39 22.72
C ASN A 27 26.73 -27.96 22.42
N ILE A 28 28.01 -27.79 22.12
CA ILE A 28 28.56 -26.48 21.79
C ILE A 28 28.08 -26.01 20.41
N VAL A 29 27.99 -26.88 19.41
CA VAL A 29 27.47 -26.51 18.07
C VAL A 29 26.00 -26.14 18.15
N LYS A 30 25.18 -26.91 18.88
CA LYS A 30 23.76 -26.58 19.14
C LYS A 30 23.61 -25.19 19.76
N SER A 31 24.40 -24.87 20.80
CA SER A 31 24.35 -23.57 21.47
C SER A 31 24.75 -22.41 20.54
N LEU A 32 25.80 -22.58 19.73
CA LEU A 32 26.24 -21.56 18.78
C LEU A 32 25.23 -21.30 17.66
N VAL A 33 24.60 -22.36 17.12
CA VAL A 33 23.59 -22.23 16.07
C VAL A 33 22.35 -21.49 16.58
N VAL A 34 21.86 -21.83 17.78
CA VAL A 34 20.70 -21.17 18.38
C VAL A 34 20.99 -19.68 18.64
N THR A 35 22.17 -19.37 19.17
CA THR A 35 22.55 -17.99 19.48
C THR A 35 22.73 -17.14 18.21
N ALA A 36 23.34 -17.69 17.16
CA ALA A 36 23.49 -17.01 15.88
C ALA A 36 22.15 -16.77 15.18
N ALA A 37 21.25 -17.77 15.20
CA ALA A 37 19.90 -17.62 14.65
C ALA A 37 19.09 -16.54 15.38
N ALA A 38 19.17 -16.50 16.71
CA ALA A 38 18.52 -15.47 17.51
C ALA A 38 19.07 -14.06 17.22
N ALA A 39 20.39 -13.92 17.05
CA ALA A 39 21.01 -12.64 16.72
C ALA A 39 20.59 -12.11 15.33
N VAL A 40 20.43 -13.00 14.34
CA VAL A 40 19.95 -12.64 12.99
C VAL A 40 18.50 -12.17 13.03
N LEU A 41 17.63 -12.83 13.82
CA LEU A 41 16.24 -12.42 13.98
C LEU A 41 16.10 -11.04 14.65
N LEU A 42 16.99 -10.72 15.61
CA LEU A 42 16.99 -9.44 16.30
C LEU A 42 17.60 -8.29 15.47
N ALA A 43 18.47 -8.58 14.50
CA ALA A 43 19.08 -7.58 13.61
C ALA A 43 18.27 -7.31 12.33
N ALA A 44 17.20 -8.07 12.06
CA ALA A 44 16.44 -8.00 10.82
C ALA A 44 15.76 -6.64 10.54
N PRO A 45 15.14 -5.91 11.50
CA PRO A 45 14.34 -4.74 11.16
C PRO A 45 15.14 -3.43 11.23
N VAL A 46 16.39 -3.41 10.76
CA VAL A 46 17.19 -2.17 10.62
C VAL A 46 17.36 -1.76 9.15
N LEU A 47 16.71 -2.47 8.21
CA LEU A 47 16.43 -1.94 6.87
C LEU A 47 15.35 -0.85 6.98
N SER A 48 15.74 0.24 7.64
CA SER A 48 15.03 1.50 7.75
C SER A 48 14.45 1.89 6.41
N PHE A 49 13.25 2.43 6.43
CA PHE A 49 12.41 2.92 5.34
C PHE A 49 13.11 3.90 4.37
N ALA A 50 14.13 3.42 3.65
CA ALA A 50 14.89 4.17 2.65
C ALA A 50 14.84 3.49 1.28
N GLN A 51 14.66 2.17 1.23
CA GLN A 51 14.16 1.46 0.04
C GLN A 51 12.64 1.64 -0.08
N SER A 52 12.16 2.89 0.01
CA SER A 52 10.82 3.22 -0.45
C SER A 52 10.82 3.06 -1.97
N ALA A 53 10.71 1.81 -2.43
CA ALA A 53 10.45 1.42 -3.83
C ALA A 53 9.03 1.83 -4.26
N ARG A 54 8.49 2.89 -3.65
CA ARG A 54 7.24 3.52 -4.03
C ARG A 54 7.60 4.66 -4.96
N SER A 55 7.18 4.54 -6.21
CA SER A 55 7.34 5.62 -7.19
C SER A 55 6.93 6.95 -6.55
N PRO A 56 7.72 8.01 -6.72
CA PRO A 56 7.40 9.30 -6.13
C PRO A 56 6.03 9.73 -6.64
N VAL A 57 5.13 10.06 -5.70
CA VAL A 57 3.82 10.61 -6.07
C VAL A 57 4.07 11.92 -6.79
N THR A 58 3.52 12.04 -7.99
CA THR A 58 3.71 13.26 -8.79
C THR A 58 2.76 14.34 -8.31
N ARG A 59 3.17 15.62 -8.45
CA ARG A 59 2.28 16.75 -8.14
C ARG A 59 0.95 16.67 -8.91
N ALA A 60 0.99 16.17 -10.15
CA ALA A 60 -0.19 15.96 -10.97
C ALA A 60 -1.14 14.92 -10.36
N GLN A 61 -0.62 13.81 -9.81
CA GLN A 61 -1.43 12.80 -9.13
C GLN A 61 -2.11 13.35 -7.87
N VAL A 62 -1.39 14.08 -7.02
CA VAL A 62 -1.97 14.68 -5.80
C VAL A 62 -3.11 15.64 -6.15
N LEU A 63 -2.93 16.47 -7.18
CA LEU A 63 -3.97 17.39 -7.61
C LEU A 63 -5.21 16.67 -8.15
N GLN A 64 -5.00 15.57 -8.88
CA GLN A 64 -6.10 14.74 -9.35
C GLN A 64 -6.86 14.11 -8.18
N GLU A 65 -6.16 13.59 -7.17
CA GLU A 65 -6.77 13.02 -5.98
C GLU A 65 -7.57 14.06 -5.19
N LEU A 66 -7.05 15.29 -5.07
CA LEU A 66 -7.77 16.38 -4.42
C LEU A 66 -9.05 16.76 -5.17
N TYR A 67 -9.01 16.81 -6.50
CA TYR A 67 -10.20 17.09 -7.31
C TYR A 67 -11.27 16.00 -7.14
N ASP A 68 -10.84 14.74 -7.10
CA ASP A 68 -11.75 13.61 -6.84
C ASP A 68 -12.40 13.70 -5.46
N LEU A 69 -11.63 14.08 -4.44
CA LEU A 69 -12.15 14.28 -3.08
C LEU A 69 -13.08 15.51 -3.00
N GLU A 70 -12.77 16.59 -3.70
CA GLU A 70 -13.65 17.76 -3.81
C GLU A 70 -14.98 17.40 -4.47
N SER A 71 -14.97 16.48 -5.43
CA SER A 71 -16.18 15.96 -6.08
C SER A 71 -17.14 15.22 -5.14
N VAL A 72 -16.68 14.84 -3.94
CA VAL A 72 -17.49 14.23 -2.87
C VAL A 72 -17.63 15.13 -1.64
N GLY A 73 -17.30 16.41 -1.79
CA GLY A 73 -17.53 17.46 -0.78
C GLY A 73 -16.39 17.67 0.21
N TYR A 74 -15.17 17.19 -0.08
CA TYR A 74 -13.99 17.53 0.73
C TYR A 74 -13.49 18.94 0.41
N ASN A 75 -13.14 19.73 1.43
CA ASN A 75 -12.55 21.06 1.25
C ASN A 75 -11.12 21.11 1.81
N PRO A 76 -10.08 21.04 0.95
CA PRO A 76 -8.69 21.09 1.39
C PRO A 76 -8.26 22.46 1.93
N ALA A 77 -8.99 23.54 1.62
CA ALA A 77 -8.65 24.88 2.08
C ALA A 77 -8.86 25.07 3.60
N LEU A 78 -9.60 24.16 4.25
CA LEU A 78 -9.82 24.20 5.68
C LEU A 78 -8.55 23.86 6.48
N GLY A 79 -7.59 23.12 5.92
CA GLY A 79 -6.32 22.80 6.59
C GLY A 79 -6.51 22.35 8.04
N ASP A 80 -5.81 23.02 8.96
CA ASP A 80 -5.86 22.78 10.42
C ASP A 80 -7.17 23.25 11.09
N VAL A 81 -8.00 24.02 10.39
CA VAL A 81 -9.30 24.50 10.89
C VAL A 81 -10.40 23.45 10.71
N GLY A 82 -10.15 22.44 9.86
CA GLY A 82 -11.02 21.27 9.69
C GLY A 82 -10.74 20.17 10.71
N ASN A 83 -11.56 19.12 10.72
CA ASN A 83 -11.36 17.96 11.58
C ASN A 83 -10.44 16.94 10.88
N TYR A 84 -9.20 17.35 10.61
CA TYR A 84 -8.18 16.46 10.07
C TYR A 84 -7.69 15.49 11.16
N PRO A 85 -7.63 14.16 10.91
CA PRO A 85 -7.78 13.48 9.63
C PRO A 85 -9.18 12.88 9.34
N ASP A 86 -10.16 12.98 10.23
CA ASP A 86 -11.47 12.33 10.02
C ASP A 86 -12.18 12.79 8.75
N ASP A 87 -12.12 14.09 8.42
CA ASP A 87 -12.78 14.66 7.24
C ASP A 87 -12.26 14.05 5.93
N ILE A 88 -10.95 13.79 5.83
CA ILE A 88 -10.36 13.17 4.64
C ILE A 88 -10.72 11.68 4.56
N MET A 89 -10.81 10.98 5.69
CA MET A 89 -11.23 9.57 5.72
C MET A 89 -12.69 9.42 5.28
N ALA A 90 -13.59 10.25 5.82
CA ALA A 90 -15.01 10.25 5.43
C ALA A 90 -15.19 10.59 3.94
N ALA A 91 -14.39 11.53 3.41
CA ALA A 91 -14.41 11.83 1.98
C ALA A 91 -13.91 10.66 1.13
N GLN A 92 -12.85 9.96 1.54
CA GLN A 92 -12.35 8.78 0.83
C GLN A 92 -13.39 7.66 0.75
N GLU A 93 -14.16 7.43 1.83
CA GLU A 93 -15.26 6.45 1.83
C GLU A 93 -16.36 6.82 0.83
N ARG A 94 -16.77 8.09 0.79
CA ARG A 94 -17.75 8.59 -0.20
C ARG A 94 -17.23 8.46 -1.62
N LEU A 95 -15.95 8.76 -1.86
CA LEU A 95 -15.30 8.60 -3.16
C LEU A 95 -15.25 7.13 -3.59
N ALA A 96 -14.94 6.22 -2.68
CA ALA A 96 -14.97 4.79 -2.95
C ALA A 96 -16.38 4.32 -3.34
N ALA A 97 -17.41 4.77 -2.61
CA ALA A 97 -18.81 4.47 -2.93
C ALA A 97 -19.22 5.01 -4.31
N LYS A 98 -18.82 6.24 -4.64
CA LYS A 98 -19.05 6.87 -5.95
C LYS A 98 -18.40 6.06 -7.09
N ARG A 99 -17.11 5.72 -6.96
CA ARG A 99 -16.39 4.91 -7.96
C ARG A 99 -17.04 3.54 -8.15
N LEU A 100 -17.46 2.88 -7.07
CA LEU A 100 -18.18 1.60 -7.15
C LEU A 100 -19.51 1.72 -7.89
N ALA A 101 -20.26 2.81 -7.66
CA ALA A 101 -21.51 3.08 -8.38
C ALA A 101 -21.26 3.34 -9.87
N GLU A 102 -20.24 4.12 -10.21
CA GLU A 102 -19.82 4.38 -11.59
C GLU A 102 -19.39 3.09 -12.31
N HIS A 103 -18.56 2.26 -11.67
CA HIS A 103 -18.16 0.96 -12.21
C HIS A 103 -19.36 0.04 -12.49
N LYS A 104 -20.34 0.00 -11.57
CA LYS A 104 -21.59 -0.76 -11.78
C LYS A 104 -22.41 -0.19 -12.93
N ALA A 105 -22.51 1.13 -13.07
CA ALA A 105 -23.22 1.76 -14.18
C ALA A 105 -22.56 1.46 -15.53
N VAL A 106 -21.23 1.49 -15.61
CA VAL A 106 -20.47 1.12 -16.82
C VAL A 106 -20.67 -0.36 -17.18
N GLN A 107 -20.63 -1.26 -16.19
CA GLN A 107 -20.90 -2.69 -16.42
C GLN A 107 -22.36 -2.95 -16.84
N SER A 108 -23.32 -2.23 -16.25
CA SER A 108 -24.74 -2.32 -16.63
C SER A 108 -25.03 -1.69 -18.01
N GLY A 109 -24.22 -0.72 -18.44
CA GLY A 109 -24.31 -0.09 -19.76
C GLY A 109 -23.83 -0.97 -20.91
N TYR A 110 -23.05 -2.01 -20.62
CA TYR A 110 -22.64 -3.06 -21.56
C TYR A 110 -23.57 -4.29 -21.48
N GLY A 111 -24.89 -4.06 -21.47
CA GLY A 111 -25.92 -5.08 -21.75
C GLY A 111 -26.42 -4.97 -23.19
N PRO A 112 -26.94 -6.03 -23.83
CA PRO A 112 -27.41 -5.96 -25.21
C PRO A 112 -28.44 -4.83 -25.33
N ALA A 113 -28.26 -3.95 -26.31
CA ALA A 113 -29.05 -2.73 -26.50
C ALA A 113 -30.55 -2.99 -26.23
N GLY A 114 -31.01 -2.60 -25.03
CA GLY A 114 -32.43 -2.56 -24.72
C GLY A 114 -33.05 -1.55 -25.66
N ALA A 115 -33.96 -2.03 -26.52
CA ALA A 115 -34.60 -1.28 -27.57
C ALA A 115 -34.87 0.18 -27.17
N GLY A 116 -34.31 1.13 -27.94
CA GLY A 116 -34.69 2.52 -27.83
C GLY A 116 -36.21 2.60 -28.02
N ALA A 117 -36.93 2.95 -26.96
CA ALA A 117 -38.35 3.23 -27.07
C ALA A 117 -38.50 4.56 -27.84
N THR A 118 -38.74 4.48 -29.14
CA THR A 118 -39.28 5.60 -29.91
C THR A 118 -40.74 5.77 -29.54
N GLU A 119 -41.02 6.70 -28.65
CA GLU A 119 -42.36 7.22 -28.39
C GLU A 119 -42.69 8.22 -29.51
N SER A 120 -43.64 7.89 -30.38
CA SER A 120 -44.17 8.81 -31.39
C SER A 120 -45.51 9.33 -30.89
N GLY A 121 -45.59 10.64 -30.63
CA GLY A 121 -46.79 11.28 -30.09
C GLY A 121 -48.00 11.13 -31.02
N VAL A 122 -49.12 10.64 -30.48
CA VAL A 122 -50.39 10.62 -31.21
C VAL A 122 -50.95 12.04 -31.28
N ALA A 123 -51.32 12.46 -32.49
CA ALA A 123 -51.93 13.77 -32.73
C ALA A 123 -53.29 13.87 -32.00
N ALA A 124 -53.41 14.85 -31.11
CA ALA A 124 -54.67 15.21 -30.47
C ALA A 124 -55.67 15.72 -31.53
N LYS A 125 -56.77 15.01 -31.71
CA LYS A 125 -57.91 15.49 -32.50
C LYS A 125 -58.68 16.51 -31.67
N PRO A 126 -58.86 17.77 -32.10
CA PRO A 126 -59.75 18.70 -31.43
C PRO A 126 -61.20 18.29 -31.71
N ALA A 127 -61.99 18.19 -30.64
CA ALA A 127 -63.43 17.99 -30.72
C ALA A 127 -64.13 19.30 -31.12
N LEU A 128 -65.16 19.17 -31.96
CA LEU A 128 -66.11 20.22 -32.35
C LEU A 128 -67.41 20.02 -31.55
#